data_AF-A0A8K0NE29-F1
#
_entry.id   AF-A0A8K0NE29-F1
#
_cell.length_a   1.000
_cell.length_b   1.000
_cell.length_c   1.000
_cell.angle_alpha   90.00
_cell.angle_beta   90.00
_cell.angle_gamma   90.00
#
_symmetry.space_group_name_H-M   'P 1'
#
loop_
_entity.id
_entity.type
_entity.pdbx_description
1 polymer ?
#
loop_
_entity_poly.entity_id
_entity_poly.type
_entity_poly.pdbx_seq_one_letter_code
_entity_poly.pdbx_strand_id
1 'polypeptide(L)'
;MSLISSCTRPLLLDFSINAPIPKNLYVRSCDVWGADYNFKSAPKISAAPDEKEVNITAQMAWSPNPQSVAALYATFTLLSEVKNQLLRSTTPWDKTVIFGAFRGVFLAVYIGDNLLNPSAVDALFEPLIGKISSVGIQVSKAAVIQVCGENTSSDQTFGVMVVANGTLGDVHQAAVTWSRSDCVDTTTFAESARLENLPVRIKSRFSPPGVVRAGTPTGLGAASQKTVSAAKDRLQRDVTMASAKTKQPDFASQASESTDHTVPASSAAEPTSTPPPGQCQTLKVFAGDTCDSLAKHCNISRQELEKFNPDVDLCKSTFEGQLVCCSAGEFPDVKPKKNADGYCFVYHVKATDTCESIAKVHGLDTLTLERLNYDTWGSPRQGKEKENETKSSDTRTPMKSDTSSQMGQCGVTEDFCISTQGSGSPGTGRNGTVACISNCGYDIEYGDPPEQFINVTYFDGYNLGRGCLNMDIKQVDKSYTHIHFTFGHINSDFGVEFKDEYSTYLFDQLTKLRGGPKRVLSFGGWPFSPKSSFYPVFRDGIKPQNRERFASSISKFADITGLDGVDFVWETPG
;
A
#
# COMPACT_ATOMS: atom_id res chain seq x y z
N MET A 1 0.74 -29.09 -7.13
CA MET A 1 1.94 -28.27 -7.40
C MET A 1 1.49 -26.83 -7.53
N SER A 2 2.20 -25.87 -6.92
CA SER A 2 1.94 -24.45 -7.17
C SER A 2 2.43 -24.07 -8.57
N LEU A 3 1.76 -23.15 -9.27
CA LEU A 3 2.21 -22.66 -10.59
C LEU A 3 3.64 -22.08 -10.54
N ILE A 4 4.02 -21.51 -9.39
CA ILE A 4 5.38 -21.03 -9.11
C ILE A 4 6.42 -22.14 -9.24
N SER A 5 6.09 -23.37 -8.80
CA SER A 5 7.03 -24.49 -8.85
C SER A 5 7.31 -25.03 -10.25
N SER A 6 6.48 -24.70 -11.25
CA SER A 6 6.71 -25.11 -12.64
C SER A 6 7.69 -24.21 -13.39
N CYS A 7 8.11 -23.09 -12.79
CA CYS A 7 9.09 -22.21 -13.40
C CYS A 7 10.51 -22.78 -13.33
N THR A 8 11.18 -22.78 -14.48
CA THR A 8 12.57 -23.26 -14.62
C THR A 8 13.60 -22.20 -14.24
N ARG A 9 13.15 -20.99 -13.89
CA ARG A 9 13.95 -19.81 -13.54
C ARG A 9 13.52 -19.23 -12.19
N PRO A 10 14.41 -18.49 -11.50
CA PRO A 10 14.03 -17.75 -10.31
C PRO A 10 12.97 -16.71 -10.61
N LEU A 11 12.01 -16.58 -9.69
CA LEU A 11 10.98 -15.56 -9.72
C LEU A 11 11.20 -14.61 -8.56
N LEU A 12 11.10 -13.31 -8.83
CA LEU A 12 10.85 -12.29 -7.82
C LEU A 12 9.35 -12.14 -7.66
N LEU A 13 8.90 -12.04 -6.42
CA LEU A 13 7.51 -12.04 -6.02
C LEU A 13 7.24 -10.79 -5.17
N ASP A 14 6.13 -10.12 -5.45
CA ASP A 14 5.66 -8.96 -4.71
C ASP A 14 4.19 -9.15 -4.27
N PHE A 15 3.98 -9.07 -2.96
CA PHE A 15 2.69 -9.16 -2.32
C PHE A 15 2.74 -8.55 -0.91
N SER A 16 1.57 -8.17 -0.38
CA SER A 16 1.48 -7.43 0.88
C SER A 16 1.88 -8.26 2.10
N ILE A 17 2.69 -7.68 2.98
CA ILE A 17 2.96 -8.21 4.33
C ILE A 17 1.87 -7.85 5.33
N ASN A 18 0.98 -6.91 5.01
CA ASN A 18 -0.05 -6.42 5.92
C ASN A 18 -1.32 -7.29 5.93
N ALA A 19 -1.43 -8.24 4.99
CA ALA A 19 -2.52 -9.18 4.91
C ALA A 19 -2.01 -10.61 5.11
N PRO A 20 -2.74 -11.46 5.86
CA PRO A 20 -2.45 -12.89 5.91
C PRO A 20 -2.55 -13.49 4.51
N ILE A 21 -1.71 -14.48 4.19
CA ILE A 21 -1.76 -15.16 2.89
C ILE A 21 -3.06 -15.96 2.79
N PRO A 22 -4.02 -15.57 1.94
CA PRO A 22 -5.22 -16.37 1.72
C PRO A 22 -4.87 -17.66 0.97
N LYS A 23 -5.81 -18.61 0.98
CA LYS A 23 -5.67 -19.87 0.22
C LYS A 23 -5.43 -19.61 -1.28
N ASN A 24 -6.00 -18.53 -1.82
CA ASN A 24 -5.81 -18.06 -3.20
C ASN A 24 -5.17 -16.67 -3.16
N LEU A 25 -3.84 -16.62 -3.18
CA LEU A 25 -3.10 -15.35 -3.22
C LEU A 25 -2.73 -15.01 -4.66
N TYR A 26 -3.19 -13.85 -5.14
CA TYR A 26 -2.68 -13.24 -6.36
C TYR A 26 -1.39 -12.50 -6.04
N VAL A 27 -0.29 -12.94 -6.63
CA VAL A 27 1.05 -12.39 -6.41
C VAL A 27 1.54 -11.79 -7.72
N ARG A 28 2.12 -10.59 -7.66
CA ARG A 28 2.86 -10.07 -8.83
C ARG A 28 4.19 -10.80 -8.88
N SER A 29 4.53 -11.34 -10.04
CA SER A 29 5.78 -12.08 -10.24
C SER A 29 6.52 -11.59 -11.46
N CYS A 30 7.83 -11.43 -11.35
CA CYS A 30 8.73 -11.16 -12.46
C CYS A 30 9.75 -12.29 -12.56
N ASP A 31 10.03 -12.77 -13.77
CA ASP A 31 11.23 -13.55 -14.01
C ASP A 31 12.43 -12.60 -14.11
N VAL A 32 13.60 -13.07 -13.66
CA VAL A 32 14.85 -12.28 -13.65
C VAL A 32 15.59 -12.40 -14.98
N TRP A 33 14.93 -12.03 -16.08
CA TRP A 33 15.50 -12.14 -17.42
C TRP A 33 15.02 -11.04 -18.37
N GLY A 34 15.86 -10.71 -19.36
CA GLY A 34 15.50 -9.79 -20.44
C GLY A 34 16.39 -8.56 -20.48
N ALA A 35 16.09 -7.63 -21.38
CA ALA A 35 16.83 -6.36 -21.50
C ALA A 35 16.81 -5.57 -20.18
N ASP A 36 15.71 -5.69 -19.42
CA ASP A 36 15.50 -5.05 -18.12
C ASP A 36 16.37 -5.64 -16.99
N TYR A 37 17.05 -6.77 -17.23
CA TYR A 37 18.02 -7.37 -16.29
C TYR A 37 19.45 -7.37 -16.85
N ASN A 38 19.61 -7.15 -18.16
CA ASN A 38 20.89 -7.13 -18.87
C ASN A 38 21.52 -5.72 -18.95
N PHE A 39 21.51 -4.96 -17.84
CA PHE A 39 22.12 -3.62 -17.80
C PHE A 39 23.66 -3.68 -17.67
N LYS A 40 24.35 -2.92 -18.53
CA LYS A 40 25.83 -2.87 -18.67
C LYS A 40 26.61 -2.18 -17.53
N SER A 41 25.96 -1.73 -16.45
CA SER A 41 26.62 -1.27 -15.22
C SER A 41 25.57 -1.04 -14.11
N ALA A 42 25.98 -1.09 -12.84
CA ALA A 42 25.12 -0.69 -11.72
C ALA A 42 24.78 0.82 -11.82
N PRO A 43 23.58 1.26 -11.41
CA PRO A 43 23.23 2.68 -11.38
C PRO A 43 24.21 3.47 -10.50
N LYS A 44 24.48 4.72 -10.86
CA LYS A 44 25.21 5.63 -9.95
C LYS A 44 24.29 5.95 -8.77
N ILE A 45 24.66 5.46 -7.59
CA ILE A 45 23.93 5.72 -6.35
C ILE A 45 24.16 7.18 -5.95
N SER A 46 23.11 7.99 -5.91
CA SER A 46 23.18 9.33 -5.31
C SER A 46 23.29 9.19 -3.80
N ALA A 47 24.26 9.90 -3.20
CA ALA A 47 24.37 10.00 -1.76
C ALA A 47 23.08 10.62 -1.20
N ALA A 48 22.54 10.05 -0.12
CA ALA A 48 21.44 10.70 0.58
C ALA A 48 21.96 11.96 1.29
N PRO A 49 21.15 13.02 1.42
CA PRO A 49 21.48 14.10 2.34
C PRO A 49 21.60 13.51 3.75
N ASP A 50 22.74 13.78 4.40
CA ASP A 50 23.04 13.31 5.76
C ASP A 50 23.20 11.78 5.89
N GLU A 51 23.90 11.13 4.97
CA GLU A 51 24.29 9.72 5.16
C GLU A 51 25.48 9.56 6.13
N LYS A 52 25.52 8.45 6.86
CA LYS A 52 26.69 8.05 7.66
C LYS A 52 26.89 6.54 7.64
N GLU A 53 28.13 6.11 7.82
CA GLU A 53 28.47 4.72 8.07
C GLU A 53 28.37 4.42 9.57
N VAL A 54 27.75 3.30 9.91
CA VAL A 54 27.64 2.79 11.28
C VAL A 54 27.97 1.30 11.30
N ASN A 55 28.51 0.85 12.42
CA ASN A 55 28.76 -0.55 12.66
C ASN A 55 27.54 -1.18 13.34
N ILE A 56 26.98 -2.21 12.72
CA ILE A 56 25.86 -2.98 13.26
C ILE A 56 26.31 -4.37 13.67
N THR A 57 25.45 -5.03 14.44
CA THR A 57 25.61 -6.43 14.82
C THR A 57 24.44 -7.24 14.29
N ALA A 58 24.73 -8.28 13.52
CA ALA A 58 23.71 -9.16 12.94
C ALA A 58 23.65 -10.51 13.65
N GLN A 59 22.44 -11.07 13.74
CA GLN A 59 22.20 -12.45 14.15
C GLN A 59 22.06 -13.30 12.91
N MET A 60 22.81 -14.41 12.84
CA MET A 60 22.72 -15.38 11.75
C MET A 60 22.42 -16.76 12.33
N ALA A 61 21.53 -17.52 11.72
CA ALA A 61 21.23 -18.89 12.11
C ALA A 61 20.93 -19.77 10.90
N TRP A 62 21.34 -21.04 10.92
CA TRP A 62 21.21 -21.96 9.79
C TRP A 62 21.11 -23.42 10.23
N SER A 63 20.62 -24.26 9.34
CA SER A 63 20.65 -25.73 9.48
C SER A 63 21.45 -26.32 8.31
N PRO A 64 22.69 -26.80 8.54
CA PRO A 64 23.57 -27.23 7.46
C PRO A 64 23.16 -28.59 6.88
N ASN A 65 23.41 -28.79 5.59
CA ASN A 65 23.39 -30.10 4.97
C ASN A 65 24.22 -30.07 3.67
N PRO A 66 25.49 -30.48 3.70
CA PRO A 66 26.36 -30.42 2.54
C PRO A 66 25.98 -31.42 1.43
N GLN A 67 25.14 -32.42 1.73
CA GLN A 67 24.74 -33.45 0.75
C GLN A 67 23.59 -32.99 -0.16
N SER A 68 22.89 -31.90 0.18
CA SER A 68 21.71 -31.43 -0.55
C SER A 68 22.09 -30.50 -1.72
N VAL A 69 22.81 -31.03 -2.72
CA VAL A 69 23.33 -30.27 -3.88
C VAL A 69 22.24 -29.50 -4.62
N ALA A 70 21.06 -30.09 -4.82
CA ALA A 70 19.94 -29.44 -5.52
C ALA A 70 19.38 -28.24 -4.74
N ALA A 71 19.23 -28.38 -3.42
CA ALA A 71 18.77 -27.29 -2.55
C ALA A 71 19.81 -26.18 -2.45
N LEU A 72 21.10 -26.54 -2.37
CA LEU A 72 22.21 -25.60 -2.39
C LEU A 72 22.23 -24.78 -3.68
N TYR A 73 22.16 -25.44 -4.84
CA TYR A 73 22.11 -24.76 -6.14
C TYR A 73 20.93 -23.78 -6.23
N ALA A 74 19.71 -24.24 -5.92
CA ALA A 74 18.53 -23.39 -5.99
C ALA A 74 18.60 -22.19 -5.03
N THR A 75 19.11 -22.42 -3.81
CA THR A 75 19.31 -21.37 -2.81
C THR A 75 20.34 -20.34 -3.26
N PHE A 76 21.49 -20.80 -3.73
CA PHE A 76 22.56 -19.93 -4.21
C PHE A 76 22.11 -19.08 -5.40
N THR A 77 21.44 -19.70 -6.38
CA THR A 77 20.90 -18.98 -7.54
C THR A 77 19.90 -17.93 -7.09
N LEU A 78 18.91 -18.28 -6.25
CA LEU A 78 17.90 -17.32 -5.82
C LEU A 78 18.49 -16.15 -5.02
N LEU A 79 19.40 -16.42 -4.07
CA LEU A 79 20.10 -15.38 -3.31
C LEU A 79 20.92 -14.46 -4.22
N SER A 80 21.60 -15.02 -5.22
CA SER A 80 22.42 -14.25 -6.16
C SER A 80 21.57 -13.30 -7.01
N GLU A 81 20.40 -13.75 -7.47
CA GLU A 81 19.51 -12.91 -8.27
C GLU A 81 18.90 -11.77 -7.44
N VAL A 82 18.47 -12.07 -6.22
CA VAL A 82 17.92 -11.05 -5.32
C VAL A 82 19.01 -10.05 -4.90
N LYS A 83 20.23 -10.53 -4.63
CA LYS A 83 21.40 -9.67 -4.41
C LYS A 83 21.62 -8.71 -5.58
N ASN A 84 21.62 -9.24 -6.81
CA ASN A 84 21.81 -8.43 -8.01
C ASN A 84 20.71 -7.38 -8.17
N GLN A 85 19.47 -7.71 -7.85
CA GLN A 85 18.35 -6.77 -7.87
C GLN A 85 18.53 -5.62 -6.87
N LEU A 86 18.93 -5.93 -5.63
CA LEU A 86 19.15 -4.94 -4.59
C LEU A 86 20.30 -3.98 -4.92
N LEU A 87 21.40 -4.50 -5.48
CA LEU A 87 22.54 -3.70 -5.94
C LEU A 87 22.19 -2.75 -7.09
N ARG A 88 21.12 -3.02 -7.83
CA ARG A 88 20.67 -2.27 -9.00
C ARG A 88 19.41 -1.46 -8.77
N SER A 89 18.91 -1.40 -7.53
CA SER A 89 17.72 -0.61 -7.21
C SER A 89 17.93 0.86 -7.56
N THR A 90 16.98 1.44 -8.30
CA THR A 90 16.93 2.89 -8.59
C THR A 90 16.39 3.69 -7.40
N THR A 91 15.83 3.00 -6.40
CA THR A 91 15.38 3.54 -5.11
C THR A 91 16.12 2.84 -3.96
N PRO A 92 17.45 2.96 -3.88
CA PRO A 92 18.29 2.15 -2.99
C PRO A 92 18.12 2.46 -1.49
N TRP A 93 17.24 3.40 -1.16
CA TRP A 93 16.99 3.92 0.18
C TRP A 93 15.52 3.74 0.61
N ASP A 94 14.68 3.18 -0.25
CA ASP A 94 13.27 2.97 0.05
C ASP A 94 13.10 1.64 0.79
N LYS A 95 12.05 1.56 1.62
CA LYS A 95 11.66 0.31 2.27
C LYS A 95 11.52 -0.76 1.20
N THR A 96 12.32 -1.81 1.29
CA THR A 96 12.42 -2.85 0.28
C THR A 96 11.95 -4.17 0.87
N VAL A 97 10.88 -4.73 0.31
CA VAL A 97 10.40 -6.07 0.64
C VAL A 97 10.39 -6.89 -0.64
N ILE A 98 11.16 -7.97 -0.69
CA ILE A 98 11.28 -8.83 -1.86
C ILE A 98 11.04 -10.26 -1.44
N PHE A 99 10.14 -10.94 -2.13
CA PHE A 99 10.01 -12.39 -2.03
C PHE A 99 10.64 -13.05 -3.25
N GLY A 100 11.14 -14.26 -3.08
CA GLY A 100 11.78 -15.03 -4.14
C GLY A 100 11.31 -16.48 -4.13
N ALA A 101 11.22 -17.09 -5.31
CA ALA A 101 10.96 -18.52 -5.43
C ALA A 101 11.77 -19.17 -6.55
N PHE A 102 12.38 -20.32 -6.26
CA PHE A 102 13.06 -21.12 -7.27
C PHE A 102 13.17 -22.59 -6.84
N ARG A 103 12.63 -23.52 -7.64
CA ARG A 103 12.74 -24.99 -7.42
C ARG A 103 12.42 -25.44 -5.98
N GLY A 104 11.35 -24.88 -5.39
CA GLY A 104 10.92 -25.19 -4.02
C GLY A 104 11.68 -24.46 -2.92
N VAL A 105 12.70 -23.66 -3.26
CA VAL A 105 13.31 -22.70 -2.33
C VAL A 105 12.50 -21.40 -2.36
N PHE A 106 12.21 -20.87 -1.17
CA PHE A 106 11.56 -19.58 -0.99
C PHE A 106 12.44 -18.64 -0.19
N LEU A 107 12.37 -17.36 -0.49
CA LEU A 107 13.17 -16.33 0.16
C LEU A 107 12.32 -15.10 0.49
N ALA A 108 12.62 -14.45 1.60
CA ALA A 108 12.17 -13.09 1.90
C ALA A 108 13.37 -12.19 2.24
N VAL A 109 13.29 -10.95 1.77
CA VAL A 109 14.14 -9.82 2.16
C VAL A 109 13.26 -8.74 2.73
N TYR A 110 13.70 -8.15 3.83
CA TYR A 110 13.17 -6.92 4.35
C TYR A 110 14.32 -5.95 4.64
N ILE A 111 14.24 -4.75 4.09
CA ILE A 111 15.18 -3.65 4.34
C ILE A 111 14.35 -2.41 4.67
N GLY A 112 14.52 -1.87 5.88
CA GLY A 112 13.85 -0.63 6.29
C GLY A 112 14.35 0.60 5.50
N ASP A 113 13.56 1.67 5.47
CA ASP A 113 13.84 2.88 4.67
C ASP A 113 15.01 3.74 5.19
N ASN A 114 15.70 3.31 6.26
CA ASN A 114 16.90 3.98 6.77
C ASN A 114 18.20 3.31 6.27
N LEU A 115 18.13 2.12 5.69
CA LEU A 115 19.32 1.35 5.28
C LEU A 115 19.56 1.48 3.77
N LEU A 116 20.83 1.70 3.39
CA LEU A 116 21.22 1.67 1.98
C LEU A 116 21.32 0.23 1.47
N ASN A 117 20.50 -0.14 0.49
CA ASN A 117 20.42 -1.49 -0.07
C ASN A 117 21.79 -2.10 -0.42
N PRO A 118 22.66 -1.46 -1.23
CA PRO A 118 24.00 -1.98 -1.53
C PRO A 118 24.88 -2.25 -0.30
N SER A 119 24.84 -1.36 0.69
CA SER A 119 25.65 -1.52 1.90
C SER A 119 25.12 -2.65 2.79
N ALA A 120 23.80 -2.82 2.85
CA ALA A 120 23.18 -3.95 3.55
C ALA A 120 23.45 -5.29 2.83
N VAL A 121 23.53 -5.28 1.49
CA VAL A 121 23.96 -6.44 0.71
C VAL A 121 25.37 -6.89 1.10
N ASP A 122 26.35 -5.99 1.06
CA ASP A 122 27.73 -6.34 1.38
C ASP A 122 27.88 -6.83 2.83
N ALA A 123 27.20 -6.17 3.76
CA ALA A 123 27.27 -6.47 5.18
C ALA A 123 26.54 -7.78 5.57
N LEU A 124 25.45 -8.14 4.88
CA LEU A 124 24.49 -9.13 5.37
C LEU A 124 24.18 -10.24 4.35
N PHE A 125 24.07 -9.94 3.05
CA PHE A 125 23.90 -11.01 2.04
C PHE A 125 25.17 -11.84 1.86
N GLU A 126 26.34 -11.21 1.77
CA GLU A 126 27.60 -11.93 1.53
C GLU A 126 27.94 -12.96 2.61
N PRO A 127 27.84 -12.64 3.92
CA PRO A 127 28.07 -13.63 4.97
C PRO A 127 27.11 -14.82 4.89
N LEU A 128 25.84 -14.57 4.58
CA LEU A 128 24.83 -15.63 4.45
C LEU A 128 25.11 -16.52 3.24
N ILE A 129 25.38 -15.92 2.07
CA ILE A 129 25.74 -16.66 0.84
C ILE A 129 27.01 -17.49 1.07
N GLY A 130 28.05 -16.89 1.67
CA GLY A 130 29.30 -17.59 1.99
C GLY A 130 29.06 -18.76 2.95
N LYS A 131 28.24 -18.56 3.99
CA LYS A 131 27.89 -19.63 4.93
C LYS A 131 27.18 -20.78 4.22
N ILE A 132 26.08 -20.50 3.51
CA ILE A 132 25.31 -21.53 2.80
C ILE A 132 26.17 -22.25 1.76
N SER A 133 27.04 -21.54 1.04
CA SER A 133 27.96 -22.13 0.06
C SER A 133 28.95 -23.11 0.70
N SER A 134 29.32 -22.88 1.97
CA SER A 134 30.30 -23.71 2.68
C SER A 134 29.69 -24.96 3.35
N VAL A 135 28.47 -24.85 3.90
CA VAL A 135 27.87 -25.94 4.72
C VAL A 135 26.59 -26.52 4.14
N GLY A 136 26.09 -25.98 3.03
CA GLY A 136 24.80 -26.32 2.46
C GLY A 136 23.62 -25.84 3.32
N ILE A 137 22.42 -26.24 2.91
CA ILE A 137 21.18 -25.99 3.64
C ILE A 137 20.36 -27.28 3.70
N GLN A 138 19.86 -27.62 4.88
CA GLN A 138 19.00 -28.77 5.08
C GLN A 138 17.62 -28.56 4.43
N VAL A 139 17.15 -29.58 3.71
CA VAL A 139 15.80 -29.59 3.12
C VAL A 139 14.75 -29.43 4.23
N SER A 140 13.74 -28.62 3.97
CA SER A 140 12.67 -28.23 4.89
C SER A 140 13.16 -27.50 6.15
N LYS A 141 14.34 -26.86 6.06
CA LYS A 141 14.89 -25.96 7.06
C LYS A 141 15.24 -24.61 6.44
N ALA A 142 15.55 -23.66 7.32
CA ALA A 142 15.85 -22.29 6.95
C ALA A 142 17.29 -21.90 7.25
N ALA A 143 17.74 -20.84 6.60
CA ALA A 143 18.84 -20.01 7.02
C ALA A 143 18.37 -18.55 7.07
N VAL A 144 18.79 -17.83 8.10
CA VAL A 144 18.39 -16.44 8.35
C VAL A 144 19.59 -15.60 8.75
N ILE A 145 19.63 -14.36 8.27
CA ILE A 145 20.47 -13.30 8.83
C ILE A 145 19.60 -12.06 9.04
N GLN A 146 19.72 -11.43 10.20
CA GLN A 146 18.83 -10.35 10.59
C GLN A 146 19.47 -9.36 11.57
N VAL A 147 18.93 -8.14 11.56
CA VAL A 147 19.25 -7.02 12.44
C VAL A 147 17.92 -6.45 12.91
N CYS A 148 17.58 -6.66 14.18
CA CYS A 148 16.26 -6.41 14.77
C CYS A 148 16.35 -6.41 16.33
N GLY A 149 15.26 -6.06 17.03
CA GLY A 149 15.16 -6.08 18.50
C GLY A 149 14.98 -4.71 19.18
N GLU A 150 15.19 -4.68 20.52
CA GLU A 150 14.72 -3.61 21.44
C GLU A 150 15.20 -2.18 21.12
N ASN A 151 16.27 -2.02 20.32
CA ASN A 151 16.84 -0.71 19.96
C ASN A 151 16.80 -0.41 18.46
N THR A 152 16.07 -1.20 17.67
CA THR A 152 15.93 -1.00 16.22
C THR A 152 14.47 -0.73 15.89
N SER A 153 14.20 0.31 15.09
CA SER A 153 12.88 0.49 14.48
C SER A 153 12.73 -0.37 13.22
N SER A 154 11.51 -0.43 12.67
CA SER A 154 11.22 -1.10 11.38
C SER A 154 12.07 -0.54 10.24
N ASP A 155 12.51 0.70 10.37
CA ASP A 155 13.29 1.43 9.38
C ASP A 155 14.78 1.08 9.46
N GLN A 156 15.22 0.59 10.63
CA GLN A 156 16.57 0.10 10.89
C GLN A 156 16.65 -1.43 10.88
N THR A 157 15.52 -2.09 10.61
CA THR A 157 15.43 -3.55 10.57
C THR A 157 15.91 -4.06 9.22
N PHE A 158 16.69 -5.13 9.26
CA PHE A 158 17.07 -5.91 8.09
C PHE A 158 16.83 -7.38 8.35
N GLY A 159 16.37 -8.10 7.33
CA GLY A 159 16.28 -9.54 7.39
C GLY A 159 16.36 -10.19 6.02
N VAL A 160 17.08 -11.31 5.94
CA VAL A 160 17.03 -12.26 4.83
C VAL A 160 16.79 -13.63 5.41
N MET A 161 15.74 -14.30 4.95
CA MET A 161 15.44 -15.68 5.30
C MET A 161 15.23 -16.47 4.02
N VAL A 162 15.87 -17.63 3.96
CA VAL A 162 15.71 -18.59 2.87
C VAL A 162 15.31 -19.94 3.44
N VAL A 163 14.30 -20.57 2.84
CA VAL A 163 13.75 -21.85 3.26
C VAL A 163 13.83 -22.81 2.08
N ALA A 164 14.58 -23.90 2.26
CA ALA A 164 14.68 -24.94 1.24
C ALA A 164 13.48 -25.88 1.34
N ASN A 165 12.73 -26.10 0.25
CA ASN A 165 11.52 -26.93 0.24
C ASN A 165 10.48 -26.49 1.30
N GLY A 166 10.28 -25.18 1.42
CA GLY A 166 9.30 -24.55 2.30
C GLY A 166 8.07 -24.07 1.56
N THR A 167 7.42 -23.05 2.11
CA THR A 167 6.25 -22.37 1.55
C THR A 167 6.45 -20.86 1.52
N LEU A 168 5.62 -20.14 0.75
CA LEU A 168 5.57 -18.68 0.83
C LEU A 168 5.16 -18.19 2.22
N GLY A 169 4.38 -18.98 2.97
CA GLY A 169 3.96 -18.65 4.33
C GLY A 169 5.14 -18.50 5.29
N ASP A 170 6.14 -19.38 5.18
CA ASP A 170 7.30 -19.39 6.06
C ASP A 170 8.11 -18.08 5.95
N VAL A 171 8.36 -17.66 4.71
CA VAL A 171 9.15 -16.45 4.44
C VAL A 171 8.32 -15.16 4.58
N HIS A 172 7.01 -15.21 4.34
CA HIS A 172 6.10 -14.09 4.62
C HIS A 172 6.03 -13.78 6.10
N GLN A 173 5.91 -14.80 6.95
CA GLN A 173 5.89 -14.61 8.40
C GLN A 173 7.19 -13.97 8.92
N ALA A 174 8.33 -14.29 8.32
CA ALA A 174 9.60 -13.62 8.64
C ALA A 174 9.55 -12.12 8.29
N ALA A 175 9.07 -11.78 7.09
CA ALA A 175 8.91 -10.39 6.68
C ALA A 175 7.96 -9.59 7.58
N VAL A 176 6.84 -10.20 8.00
CA VAL A 176 5.89 -9.62 8.97
C VAL A 176 6.54 -9.38 10.34
N THR A 177 7.42 -10.29 10.76
CA THR A 177 8.15 -10.17 12.03
C THR A 177 9.09 -8.97 11.98
N TRP A 178 9.89 -8.85 10.92
CA TRP A 178 10.79 -7.72 10.71
C TRP A 178 10.08 -6.38 10.56
N SER A 179 8.92 -6.33 9.90
CA SER A 179 8.15 -5.08 9.79
C SER A 179 7.64 -4.56 11.14
N ARG A 180 7.61 -5.41 12.17
CA ARG A 180 7.27 -5.05 13.55
C ARG A 180 8.50 -4.78 14.42
N SER A 181 9.69 -4.72 13.82
CA SER A 181 10.98 -4.58 14.50
C SER A 181 11.38 -5.79 15.37
N ASP A 182 10.67 -6.90 15.23
CA ASP A 182 10.95 -8.14 15.93
C ASP A 182 11.95 -9.02 15.16
N CYS A 183 12.53 -10.00 15.87
CA CYS A 183 13.43 -10.98 15.30
C CYS A 183 12.75 -12.35 15.12
N VAL A 184 13.08 -13.03 14.01
CA VAL A 184 12.78 -14.45 13.84
C VAL A 184 13.50 -15.23 14.95
N ASP A 185 12.78 -16.14 15.63
CA ASP A 185 13.35 -16.97 16.68
C ASP A 185 14.41 -17.94 16.12
N THR A 186 15.67 -17.72 16.53
CA THR A 186 16.82 -18.50 16.07
C THR A 186 17.09 -19.75 16.91
N THR A 187 16.37 -19.97 18.01
CA THR A 187 16.60 -21.11 18.92
C THR A 187 16.25 -22.46 18.31
N THR A 188 15.44 -22.46 17.25
CA THR A 188 15.00 -23.66 16.53
C THR A 188 15.97 -24.11 15.43
N PHE A 189 17.01 -23.33 15.16
CA PHE A 189 18.05 -23.62 14.17
C PHE A 189 19.16 -24.47 14.78
N ALA A 190 19.84 -25.26 13.96
CA ALA A 190 20.92 -26.13 14.43
C ALA A 190 22.15 -25.34 14.90
N GLU A 191 22.49 -24.27 14.18
CA GLU A 191 23.65 -23.42 14.43
C GLU A 191 23.26 -21.95 14.36
N SER A 192 23.96 -21.12 15.14
CA SER A 192 23.82 -19.67 15.12
C SER A 192 25.16 -18.97 15.32
N ALA A 193 25.26 -17.73 14.86
CA ALA A 193 26.43 -16.87 15.01
C ALA A 193 25.99 -15.41 15.16
N ARG A 194 26.84 -14.63 15.82
CA ARG A 194 26.72 -13.19 15.93
C ARG A 194 27.85 -12.55 15.13
N LEU A 195 27.51 -11.71 14.17
CA LEU A 195 28.45 -11.01 13.31
C LEU A 195 28.53 -9.55 13.77
N GLU A 196 29.68 -9.17 14.31
CA GLU A 196 29.90 -7.84 14.89
C GLU A 196 30.66 -6.93 13.93
N ASN A 197 30.52 -5.62 14.15
CA ASN A 197 31.25 -4.58 13.40
C ASN A 197 31.02 -4.63 11.89
N LEU A 198 29.79 -4.91 11.46
CA LEU A 198 29.42 -4.90 10.05
C LEU A 198 29.14 -3.46 9.62
N PRO A 199 29.91 -2.89 8.68
CA PRO A 199 29.70 -1.51 8.24
C PRO A 199 28.46 -1.42 7.36
N VAL A 200 27.51 -0.57 7.76
CA VAL A 200 26.34 -0.22 6.95
C VAL A 200 26.15 1.29 6.82
N ARG A 201 25.64 1.75 5.69
CA ARG A 201 25.26 3.14 5.47
C ARG A 201 23.80 3.37 5.82
N ILE A 202 23.54 4.40 6.64
CA ILE A 202 22.21 4.81 7.09
C ILE A 202 21.94 6.31 6.85
N LYS A 203 20.67 6.71 6.86
CA LYS A 203 20.25 8.13 6.89
C LYS A 203 20.39 8.67 8.32
N SER A 204 21.05 9.80 8.50
CA SER A 204 21.33 10.41 9.82
C SER A 204 20.11 11.13 10.43
N ARG A 205 18.98 11.23 9.70
CA ARG A 205 17.76 11.96 10.14
C ARG A 205 16.93 11.28 11.23
N PHE A 206 17.45 10.25 11.90
CA PHE A 206 16.88 9.73 13.13
C PHE A 206 18.00 9.49 14.14
N SER A 207 18.06 10.34 15.17
CA SER A 207 18.85 10.04 16.38
C SER A 207 18.09 9.01 17.21
N PRO A 208 18.75 8.00 17.80
CA PRO A 208 18.14 7.19 18.85
C PRO A 208 17.79 8.10 20.04
N PRO A 209 16.74 7.81 20.83
CA PRO A 209 16.63 8.42 22.15
C PRO A 209 17.80 7.91 22.99
N GLY A 210 18.76 8.78 23.32
CA GLY A 210 19.84 8.39 24.24
C GLY A 210 21.19 9.08 24.14
N VAL A 211 21.39 10.13 23.32
CA VAL A 211 22.64 10.90 23.41
C VAL A 211 22.49 12.00 24.45
N VAL A 212 22.73 11.65 25.72
CA VAL A 212 23.02 12.65 26.75
C VAL A 212 24.37 13.27 26.40
N ARG A 213 24.35 14.54 26.01
CA ARG A 213 25.54 15.36 25.82
C ARG A 213 26.28 15.44 27.16
N ALA A 214 27.54 15.02 27.18
CA ALA A 214 28.41 15.16 28.34
C ALA A 214 28.56 16.65 28.73
N GLY A 215 28.05 17.00 29.90
CA GLY A 215 28.27 18.26 30.60
C GLY A 215 28.72 17.97 32.03
N THR A 216 29.76 18.67 32.46
CA THR A 216 30.60 18.55 33.66
C THR A 216 29.85 18.51 35.01
N PRO A 217 30.52 18.06 36.10
CA PRO A 217 29.87 17.47 37.27
C PRO A 217 29.45 18.51 38.32
N THR A 218 28.24 18.36 38.82
CA THR A 218 27.86 18.86 40.15
C THR A 218 27.04 17.78 40.84
N GLY A 219 27.61 17.24 41.92
CA GLY A 219 26.96 16.21 42.73
C GLY A 219 25.78 16.74 43.50
N LEU A 220 24.81 15.86 43.77
CA LEU A 220 23.95 15.85 44.95
C LEU A 220 23.14 14.54 44.98
N GLY A 221 23.38 13.74 46.03
CA GLY A 221 22.32 13.09 46.82
C GLY A 221 21.62 11.84 46.28
N ALA A 222 21.90 10.70 46.91
CA ALA A 222 21.18 9.44 46.81
C ALA A 222 19.77 9.48 47.45
N ALA A 223 18.80 8.83 46.79
CA ALA A 223 17.60 8.12 47.29
C ALA A 223 16.61 7.96 46.11
N SER A 224 15.92 6.87 45.81
CA SER A 224 15.63 5.64 46.54
C SER A 224 15.15 4.58 45.53
N GLN A 225 15.68 3.36 45.61
CA GLN A 225 15.11 2.16 44.99
C GLN A 225 13.87 1.71 45.78
N LYS A 226 12.73 1.56 45.12
CA LYS A 226 11.48 0.85 45.49
C LYS A 226 10.45 1.33 44.46
N THR A 227 9.93 0.56 43.50
CA THR A 227 9.30 -0.76 43.60
C THR A 227 9.13 -1.33 42.19
N VAL A 228 9.88 -2.38 41.86
CA VAL A 228 9.57 -3.30 40.75
C VAL A 228 9.12 -4.60 41.40
N SER A 229 7.81 -4.76 41.60
CA SER A 229 7.15 -6.04 41.95
C SER A 229 5.64 -5.84 42.14
N ALA A 230 4.92 -5.51 41.07
CA ALA A 230 3.45 -5.64 41.03
C ALA A 230 2.91 -5.47 39.59
N ALA A 231 3.40 -6.23 38.62
CA ALA A 231 2.82 -6.26 37.27
C ALA A 231 3.05 -7.60 36.56
N LYS A 232 3.01 -8.72 37.30
CA LYS A 232 3.16 -10.06 36.71
C LYS A 232 2.00 -11.03 36.99
N ASP A 233 0.96 -10.62 37.72
CA ASP A 233 -0.19 -11.48 38.01
C ASP A 233 -1.53 -10.77 37.72
N ARG A 234 -1.94 -10.68 36.44
CA ARG A 234 -3.36 -10.45 36.09
C ARG A 234 -3.73 -10.73 34.62
N LEU A 235 -3.17 -11.76 34.02
CA LEU A 235 -3.56 -12.25 32.69
C LEU A 235 -3.73 -13.77 32.69
N GLN A 236 -4.76 -14.23 33.42
CA GLN A 236 -5.41 -15.53 33.22
C GLN A 236 -6.71 -15.58 34.02
N ARG A 237 -7.76 -16.12 33.38
CA ARG A 237 -9.21 -16.19 33.73
C ARG A 237 -10.06 -15.15 32.97
N ASP A 238 -11.03 -15.47 32.14
CA ASP A 238 -11.72 -16.74 31.84
C ASP A 238 -12.28 -16.73 30.41
N VAL A 239 -12.11 -17.86 29.72
CA VAL A 239 -12.96 -18.29 28.61
C VAL A 239 -14.05 -19.15 29.22
N THR A 240 -15.33 -18.75 29.18
CA THR A 240 -16.47 -19.58 28.73
C THR A 240 -17.84 -18.89 28.85
N MET A 241 -18.66 -19.11 27.81
CA MET A 241 -20.14 -19.21 27.79
C MET A 241 -20.99 -17.95 28.04
N ALA A 242 -21.71 -17.50 27.01
CA ALA A 242 -23.14 -17.81 26.86
C ALA A 242 -23.74 -17.21 25.58
N SER A 243 -24.52 -18.04 24.90
CA SER A 243 -25.35 -17.73 23.74
C SER A 243 -26.64 -17.02 24.17
N ALA A 244 -27.08 -15.99 23.43
CA ALA A 244 -28.50 -15.63 23.35
C ALA A 244 -28.80 -14.89 22.04
N LYS A 245 -29.75 -15.46 21.30
CA LYS A 245 -30.50 -14.88 20.18
C LYS A 245 -31.11 -13.52 20.59
N THR A 246 -31.44 -12.63 19.63
CA THR A 246 -32.82 -12.42 19.13
C THR A 246 -32.93 -11.12 18.27
N LYS A 247 -33.53 -11.27 17.08
CA LYS A 247 -34.42 -10.37 16.30
C LYS A 247 -33.99 -8.95 15.84
N GLN A 248 -33.92 -8.86 14.52
CA GLN A 248 -34.41 -7.79 13.65
C GLN A 248 -35.89 -7.43 13.91
N PRO A 249 -36.30 -6.18 13.61
CA PRO A 249 -37.56 -5.98 12.91
C PRO A 249 -37.39 -5.14 11.62
N ASP A 250 -38.17 -5.56 10.63
CA ASP A 250 -38.45 -4.92 9.35
C ASP A 250 -39.58 -3.86 9.45
N PHE A 251 -39.78 -3.16 8.32
CA PHE A 251 -40.94 -2.33 7.88
C PHE A 251 -40.96 -0.87 8.37
N ALA A 252 -41.30 0.16 7.58
CA ALA A 252 -41.80 0.25 6.21
C ALA A 252 -41.56 1.67 5.63
N SER A 253 -41.60 1.71 4.29
CA SER A 253 -41.80 2.82 3.37
C SER A 253 -42.85 3.87 3.80
N GLN A 254 -42.60 5.15 3.47
CA GLN A 254 -43.58 6.00 2.78
C GLN A 254 -42.90 7.16 2.02
N ALA A 255 -43.54 7.57 0.93
CA ALA A 255 -43.01 8.37 -0.17
C ALA A 255 -43.32 9.89 -0.08
N SER A 256 -42.50 10.65 -0.80
CA SER A 256 -42.69 11.95 -1.49
C SER A 256 -43.51 13.07 -0.84
N GLU A 257 -42.91 14.26 -0.72
CA GLU A 257 -43.41 15.47 -1.40
C GLU A 257 -42.39 16.61 -1.35
N SER A 258 -42.31 17.37 -2.45
CA SER A 258 -41.47 18.55 -2.63
C SER A 258 -42.15 19.81 -2.10
N THR A 259 -41.47 20.60 -1.28
CA THR A 259 -41.72 22.05 -1.19
C THR A 259 -40.46 22.81 -0.81
N ASP A 260 -40.16 23.80 -1.64
CA ASP A 260 -39.25 24.91 -1.46
C ASP A 260 -39.53 25.69 -0.15
N HIS A 261 -38.54 25.82 0.75
CA HIS A 261 -38.52 26.83 1.83
C HIS A 261 -37.11 27.06 2.40
N THR A 262 -36.59 28.27 2.14
CA THR A 262 -35.82 29.16 3.03
C THR A 262 -35.17 28.58 4.29
N VAL A 263 -33.83 28.67 4.35
CA VAL A 263 -32.94 28.32 5.47
C VAL A 263 -33.21 29.19 6.73
N PRO A 264 -33.51 28.60 7.91
CA PRO A 264 -33.43 29.28 9.19
C PRO A 264 -32.07 29.08 9.89
N ALA A 265 -31.77 30.02 10.78
CA ALA A 265 -30.53 30.15 11.53
C ALA A 265 -30.23 28.98 12.51
N SER A 266 -28.93 28.75 12.67
CA SER A 266 -28.20 27.87 13.60
C SER A 266 -28.92 27.52 14.92
N SER A 267 -29.09 26.22 15.21
CA SER A 267 -29.46 25.73 16.55
C SER A 267 -28.23 25.75 17.47
N ALA A 268 -28.37 26.35 18.66
CA ALA A 268 -27.34 26.35 19.68
C ALA A 268 -26.99 24.92 20.15
N ALA A 269 -25.70 24.65 20.38
CA ALA A 269 -25.23 23.37 20.86
C ALA A 269 -25.28 23.28 22.40
N GLU A 270 -25.93 22.25 22.92
CA GLU A 270 -25.95 21.94 24.37
C GLU A 270 -24.81 20.97 24.74
N PRO A 271 -24.26 21.07 25.97
CA PRO A 271 -23.25 20.13 26.46
C PRO A 271 -23.82 18.71 26.63
N THR A 272 -22.96 17.70 26.51
CA THR A 272 -23.34 16.28 26.60
C THR A 272 -24.07 15.92 27.90
N SER A 273 -25.03 14.99 27.87
CA SER A 273 -25.69 14.49 29.10
C SER A 273 -24.70 13.73 30.00
N THR A 274 -24.98 13.69 31.31
CA THR A 274 -24.15 13.21 32.44
C THR A 274 -22.90 12.39 32.07
N PRO A 275 -21.67 12.89 32.32
CA PRO A 275 -20.44 12.21 31.92
C PRO A 275 -20.20 10.92 32.73
N PRO A 276 -19.41 9.97 32.19
CA PRO A 276 -18.93 8.81 32.95
C PRO A 276 -18.21 9.22 34.25
N PRO A 277 -18.21 8.38 35.30
CA PRO A 277 -17.57 8.72 36.57
C PRO A 277 -16.10 9.13 36.40
N GLY A 278 -15.77 10.34 36.88
CA GLY A 278 -14.41 10.91 36.81
C GLY A 278 -14.10 11.74 35.56
N GLN A 279 -14.99 11.77 34.56
CA GLN A 279 -14.80 12.56 33.34
C GLN A 279 -15.56 13.89 33.38
N CYS A 280 -15.06 14.89 32.65
CA CYS A 280 -15.75 16.17 32.50
C CYS A 280 -16.93 16.07 31.53
N GLN A 281 -17.96 16.89 31.74
CA GLN A 281 -19.00 17.13 30.74
C GLN A 281 -18.40 17.91 29.58
N THR A 282 -18.57 17.46 28.34
CA THR A 282 -17.95 18.11 27.17
C THR A 282 -18.95 18.87 26.30
N LEU A 283 -18.47 19.94 25.67
CA LEU A 283 -19.16 20.72 24.63
C LEU A 283 -18.29 20.78 23.37
N LYS A 284 -18.92 20.72 22.19
CA LYS A 284 -18.24 20.86 20.90
C LYS A 284 -18.23 22.31 20.45
N VAL A 285 -17.08 22.80 20.02
CA VAL A 285 -16.88 24.15 19.49
C VAL A 285 -17.41 24.23 18.05
N PHE A 286 -18.21 25.24 17.74
CA PHE A 286 -18.69 25.54 16.38
C PHE A 286 -17.96 26.75 15.79
N ALA A 287 -18.02 26.90 14.47
CA ALA A 287 -17.45 28.05 13.79
C ALA A 287 -18.04 29.36 14.33
N GLY A 288 -17.17 30.28 14.77
CA GLY A 288 -17.56 31.56 15.36
C GLY A 288 -17.76 31.56 16.87
N ASP A 289 -17.60 30.42 17.56
CA ASP A 289 -17.62 30.39 19.02
C ASP A 289 -16.43 31.17 19.63
N THR A 290 -16.74 31.93 20.68
CA THR A 290 -15.78 32.65 21.52
C THR A 290 -15.78 32.01 22.91
N CYS A 291 -14.75 32.26 23.72
CA CYS A 291 -14.76 31.78 25.10
C CYS A 291 -15.98 32.27 25.89
N ASP A 292 -16.51 33.46 25.58
CA ASP A 292 -17.69 33.98 26.24
C ASP A 292 -18.98 33.28 25.78
N SER A 293 -19.08 32.82 24.52
CA SER A 293 -20.20 31.99 24.06
C SER A 293 -20.12 30.57 24.62
N LEU A 294 -18.92 29.97 24.62
CA LEU A 294 -18.70 28.63 25.17
C LEU A 294 -18.98 28.56 26.68
N ALA A 295 -18.53 29.56 27.45
CA ALA A 295 -18.82 29.64 28.88
C ALA A 295 -20.32 29.73 29.16
N LYS A 296 -21.06 30.51 28.34
CA LYS A 296 -22.53 30.58 28.40
C LYS A 296 -23.19 29.25 28.06
N HIS A 297 -22.74 28.56 27.01
CA HIS A 297 -23.28 27.25 26.62
C HIS A 297 -23.01 26.17 27.69
N CYS A 298 -21.85 26.23 28.34
CA CYS A 298 -21.50 25.38 29.49
C CYS A 298 -22.22 25.80 30.80
N ASN A 299 -22.89 26.96 30.83
CA ASN A 299 -23.46 27.57 32.04
C ASN A 299 -22.44 27.74 33.20
N ILE A 300 -21.23 28.19 32.88
CA ILE A 300 -20.14 28.45 33.84
C ILE A 300 -19.49 29.82 33.55
N SER A 301 -18.67 30.32 34.47
CA SER A 301 -17.87 31.51 34.20
C SER A 301 -16.71 31.21 33.24
N ARG A 302 -16.21 32.24 32.53
CA ARG A 302 -15.00 32.11 31.70
C ARG A 302 -13.79 31.61 32.49
N GLN A 303 -13.64 32.04 33.74
CA GLN A 303 -12.56 31.60 34.61
C GLN A 303 -12.67 30.11 34.95
N GLU A 304 -13.89 29.60 35.13
CA GLU A 304 -14.12 28.17 35.34
C GLU A 304 -13.86 27.37 34.06
N LEU A 305 -14.26 27.89 32.89
CA LEU A 305 -13.96 27.27 31.60
C LEU A 305 -12.45 27.16 31.37
N GLU A 306 -11.69 28.25 31.59
CA GLU A 306 -10.23 28.25 31.49
C GLU A 306 -9.59 27.31 32.53
N LYS A 307 -10.15 27.24 33.75
CA LYS A 307 -9.68 26.33 34.81
C LYS A 307 -9.91 24.85 34.47
N PHE A 308 -11.01 24.51 33.80
CA PHE A 308 -11.29 23.13 33.41
C PHE A 308 -10.54 22.69 32.16
N ASN A 309 -9.95 23.62 31.41
CA ASN A 309 -9.22 23.35 30.17
C ASN A 309 -7.78 23.93 30.20
N PRO A 310 -6.93 23.56 31.19
CA PRO A 310 -5.64 24.21 31.40
C PRO A 310 -4.59 23.90 30.33
N ASP A 311 -4.70 22.76 29.63
CA ASP A 311 -3.74 22.30 28.62
C ASP A 311 -3.95 22.92 27.23
N VAL A 312 -5.03 23.70 27.07
CA VAL A 312 -5.41 24.36 25.82
C VAL A 312 -5.39 25.86 26.08
N ASP A 313 -4.70 26.64 25.25
CA ASP A 313 -4.84 28.11 25.24
C ASP A 313 -6.19 28.49 24.59
N LEU A 314 -7.27 28.05 25.23
CA LEU A 314 -8.62 27.95 24.68
C LEU A 314 -9.09 29.32 24.17
N CYS A 315 -8.77 30.39 24.89
CA CYS A 315 -9.23 31.73 24.55
C CYS A 315 -8.33 32.50 23.59
N LYS A 316 -7.29 31.84 23.03
CA LYS A 316 -6.46 32.39 21.96
C LYS A 316 -6.53 31.60 20.66
N SER A 317 -6.90 30.32 20.73
CA SER A 317 -6.96 29.43 19.55
C SER A 317 -8.04 28.36 19.75
N THR A 318 -9.28 28.68 19.37
CA THR A 318 -10.36 27.70 19.18
C THR A 318 -10.45 27.29 17.73
N PHE A 319 -10.79 26.04 17.45
CA PHE A 319 -11.11 25.56 16.11
C PHE A 319 -12.39 24.72 16.12
N GLU A 320 -13.12 24.77 15.01
CA GLU A 320 -14.37 24.05 14.85
C GLU A 320 -14.18 22.54 15.07
N GLY A 321 -15.06 21.93 15.85
CA GLY A 321 -15.03 20.49 16.14
C GLY A 321 -14.23 20.09 17.37
N GLN A 322 -13.47 21.01 17.96
CA GLN A 322 -12.79 20.80 19.24
C GLN A 322 -13.81 20.50 20.36
N LEU A 323 -13.47 19.59 21.28
CA LEU A 323 -14.24 19.38 22.51
C LEU A 323 -13.59 20.15 23.67
N VAL A 324 -14.43 20.74 24.54
CA VAL A 324 -14.01 21.47 25.75
C VAL A 324 -14.75 20.95 26.97
N CYS A 325 -14.11 20.94 28.13
CA CYS A 325 -14.73 20.58 29.40
C CYS A 325 -15.57 21.75 29.97
N CYS A 326 -16.84 21.48 30.25
CA CYS A 326 -17.78 22.37 30.96
C CYS A 326 -17.85 22.09 32.47
N SER A 327 -17.18 21.05 32.97
CA SER A 327 -17.15 20.70 34.39
C SER A 327 -15.76 20.22 34.82
N ALA A 328 -15.53 20.10 36.13
CA ALA A 328 -14.35 19.40 36.63
C ALA A 328 -14.38 17.91 36.25
N GLY A 329 -13.21 17.33 35.99
CA GLY A 329 -13.03 15.93 35.62
C GLY A 329 -11.93 15.76 34.58
N GLU A 330 -11.53 14.52 34.31
CA GLU A 330 -10.58 14.22 33.24
C GLU A 330 -11.25 14.38 31.87
N PHE A 331 -10.49 14.84 30.88
CA PHE A 331 -10.97 14.91 29.50
C PHE A 331 -11.22 13.48 28.99
N PRO A 332 -12.39 13.20 28.35
CA PRO A 332 -12.69 11.86 27.86
C PRO A 332 -11.63 11.33 26.88
N ASP A 333 -11.35 10.02 26.91
CA ASP A 333 -10.50 9.39 25.91
C ASP A 333 -11.23 9.34 24.56
N VAL A 334 -10.98 10.36 23.74
CA VAL A 334 -11.54 10.53 22.40
C VAL A 334 -10.62 9.96 21.31
N LYS A 335 -9.56 9.24 21.70
CA LYS A 335 -8.64 8.62 20.74
C LYS A 335 -9.40 7.63 19.87
N PRO A 336 -9.26 7.72 18.54
CA PRO A 336 -9.92 6.79 17.64
C PRO A 336 -9.52 5.35 17.92
N LYS A 337 -10.52 4.48 18.02
CA LYS A 337 -10.33 3.03 18.16
C LYS A 337 -10.51 2.36 16.82
N LYS A 338 -9.91 1.18 16.65
CA LYS A 338 -10.15 0.36 15.45
C LYS A 338 -11.65 0.05 15.32
N ASN A 339 -12.10 -0.02 14.09
CA ASN A 339 -13.45 -0.44 13.75
C ASN A 339 -13.65 -1.92 14.13
N ALA A 340 -14.91 -2.35 14.24
CA ALA A 340 -15.25 -3.73 14.63
C ALA A 340 -14.78 -4.79 13.62
N ASP A 341 -14.55 -4.39 12.38
CA ASP A 341 -13.99 -5.19 11.28
C ASP A 341 -12.45 -5.33 11.34
N GLY A 342 -11.80 -4.69 12.32
CA GLY A 342 -10.35 -4.72 12.52
C GLY A 342 -9.58 -3.65 11.75
N TYR A 343 -10.24 -2.85 10.91
CA TYR A 343 -9.61 -1.74 10.19
C TYR A 343 -9.40 -0.51 11.10
N CYS A 344 -8.46 0.35 10.73
CA CYS A 344 -8.22 1.61 11.43
C CYS A 344 -9.42 2.56 11.27
N PHE A 345 -9.65 3.39 12.28
CA PHE A 345 -10.57 4.51 12.16
C PHE A 345 -10.13 5.44 11.02
N VAL A 346 -11.08 5.87 10.20
CA VAL A 346 -10.83 6.75 9.04
C VAL A 346 -11.39 8.13 9.33
N TYR A 347 -10.54 9.15 9.23
CA TYR A 347 -10.95 10.56 9.26
C TYR A 347 -10.86 11.15 7.86
N HIS A 348 -11.91 11.84 7.42
CA HIS A 348 -11.95 12.52 6.13
C HIS A 348 -11.52 13.98 6.31
N VAL A 349 -10.33 14.33 5.78
CA VAL A 349 -9.74 15.67 5.86
C VAL A 349 -10.61 16.69 5.10
N LYS A 350 -10.94 17.80 5.76
CA LYS A 350 -11.67 18.94 5.19
C LYS A 350 -10.71 20.04 4.73
N ALA A 351 -11.19 20.96 3.88
CA ALA A 351 -10.37 22.02 3.30
C ALA A 351 -9.68 22.96 4.32
N THR A 352 -10.26 23.09 5.51
CA THR A 352 -9.73 23.92 6.61
C THR A 352 -8.88 23.14 7.61
N ASP A 353 -8.75 21.82 7.44
CA ASP A 353 -8.07 20.98 8.41
C ASP A 353 -6.56 21.11 8.28
N THR A 354 -5.91 21.20 9.44
CA THR A 354 -4.47 20.98 9.60
C THR A 354 -4.24 19.70 10.40
N CYS A 355 -3.08 19.05 10.27
CA CYS A 355 -2.72 17.90 11.11
C CYS A 355 -2.85 18.20 12.60
N GLU A 356 -2.54 19.44 13.01
CA GLU A 356 -2.70 19.89 14.39
C GLU A 356 -4.17 19.96 14.82
N SER A 357 -5.06 20.50 13.98
CA SER A 357 -6.50 20.55 14.28
C SER A 357 -7.11 19.15 14.38
N ILE A 358 -6.77 18.24 13.47
CA ILE A 358 -7.25 16.85 13.46
C ILE A 358 -6.75 16.11 14.70
N ALA A 359 -5.46 16.22 15.00
CA ALA A 359 -4.87 15.53 16.14
C ALA A 359 -5.56 15.95 17.44
N LYS A 360 -5.77 17.26 17.65
CA LYS A 360 -6.44 17.77 18.85
C LYS A 360 -7.91 17.37 18.95
N VAL A 361 -8.68 17.38 17.85
CA VAL A 361 -10.08 16.87 17.86
C VAL A 361 -10.13 15.42 18.33
N HIS A 362 -9.10 14.64 18.02
CA HIS A 362 -9.00 13.21 18.32
C HIS A 362 -8.17 12.88 19.56
N GLY A 363 -7.80 13.86 20.39
CA GLY A 363 -7.03 13.61 21.61
C GLY A 363 -5.64 13.01 21.35
N LEU A 364 -5.05 13.34 20.21
CA LEU A 364 -3.72 12.95 19.76
C LEU A 364 -2.81 14.18 19.71
N ASP A 365 -1.51 13.99 19.88
CA ASP A 365 -0.52 14.97 19.41
C ASP A 365 -0.24 14.77 17.91
N THR A 366 0.21 15.83 17.24
CA THR A 366 0.45 15.85 15.79
C THR A 366 1.43 14.76 15.34
N LEU A 367 2.49 14.49 16.12
CA LEU A 367 3.48 13.45 15.79
C LEU A 367 2.90 12.04 15.92
N THR A 368 2.03 11.81 16.90
CA THR A 368 1.30 10.55 17.03
C THR A 368 0.32 10.36 15.88
N LEU A 369 -0.41 11.41 15.47
CA LEU A 369 -1.27 11.35 14.28
C LEU A 369 -0.45 11.01 13.02
N GLU A 370 0.68 11.68 12.80
CA GLU A 370 1.57 11.40 11.68
C GLU A 370 2.12 9.98 11.70
N ARG A 371 2.50 9.47 12.88
CA ARG A 371 2.99 8.09 13.04
C ARG A 371 1.91 7.04 12.75
N LEU A 372 0.68 7.27 13.22
CA LEU A 372 -0.45 6.39 12.94
C LEU A 372 -0.81 6.36 11.45
N ASN A 373 -0.48 7.42 10.71
CA ASN A 373 -0.72 7.54 9.27
C ASN A 373 0.52 7.27 8.40
N TYR A 374 1.69 6.98 8.99
CA TYR A 374 2.98 6.87 8.30
C TYR A 374 3.01 5.79 7.21
N ASP A 375 2.35 4.66 7.45
CA ASP A 375 2.21 3.53 6.50
C ASP A 375 0.75 3.36 6.02
N THR A 376 -0.08 4.40 6.15
CA THR A 376 -1.45 4.40 5.61
C THR A 376 -1.45 4.95 4.19
N TRP A 377 -2.40 4.46 3.37
CA TRP A 377 -2.49 4.84 1.97
C TRP A 377 -2.76 6.36 1.83
N GLY A 378 -1.79 7.10 1.26
CA GLY A 378 -1.94 8.53 0.94
C GLY A 378 -0.98 9.52 1.61
N SER A 379 0.12 9.11 2.24
CA SER A 379 1.11 10.05 2.79
C SER A 379 1.92 10.77 1.69
N PRO A 380 1.92 12.12 1.61
CA PRO A 380 2.67 12.85 0.62
C PRO A 380 4.12 13.05 1.08
N ARG A 381 5.10 12.38 0.43
CA ARG A 381 6.48 12.88 0.47
C ARG A 381 6.75 13.81 -0.70
N GLN A 382 7.18 15.00 -0.29
CA GLN A 382 7.66 16.16 -1.03
C GLN A 382 8.48 15.81 -2.27
N GLY A 383 7.98 16.27 -3.42
CA GLY A 383 8.76 16.41 -4.63
C GLY A 383 9.86 17.46 -4.45
N LYS A 384 11.07 17.10 -4.86
CA LYS A 384 11.93 18.03 -5.58
C LYS A 384 12.27 17.38 -6.91
N GLU A 385 11.80 18.01 -7.97
CA GLU A 385 12.04 17.68 -9.36
C GLU A 385 13.54 17.57 -9.66
N LYS A 386 13.87 16.56 -10.46
CA LYS A 386 14.81 16.69 -11.55
C LYS A 386 14.18 16.04 -12.78
N GLU A 387 13.89 16.87 -13.78
CA GLU A 387 13.53 16.44 -15.13
C GLU A 387 14.59 15.48 -15.69
N ASN A 388 14.11 14.50 -16.46
CA ASN A 388 14.86 13.47 -17.20
C ASN A 388 15.12 12.13 -16.49
N GLU A 389 14.07 11.44 -16.03
CA GLU A 389 14.07 9.96 -16.01
C GLU A 389 12.69 9.39 -16.36
N THR A 390 12.62 8.61 -17.45
CA THR A 390 11.52 7.71 -17.77
C THR A 390 11.31 6.73 -16.61
N LYS A 391 10.23 6.87 -15.84
CA LYS A 391 9.85 5.91 -14.80
C LYS A 391 8.60 5.11 -15.16
N SER A 392 8.75 3.81 -14.94
CA SER A 392 7.76 2.75 -15.04
C SER A 392 6.59 3.00 -14.09
N SER A 393 5.38 2.76 -14.59
CA SER A 393 4.11 2.87 -13.87
C SER A 393 4.00 1.82 -12.76
N ASP A 394 4.28 2.21 -11.51
CA ASP A 394 3.77 1.52 -10.34
C ASP A 394 3.20 2.54 -9.34
N THR A 395 1.95 2.92 -9.56
CA THR A 395 1.09 3.51 -8.55
C THR A 395 -0.18 2.69 -8.48
N ARG A 396 -0.18 1.68 -7.62
CA ARG A 396 -1.43 1.17 -7.03
C ARG A 396 -1.98 2.24 -6.09
N THR A 397 -2.76 3.15 -6.63
CA THR A 397 -3.66 4.04 -5.88
C THR A 397 -5.07 3.47 -5.97
N PRO A 398 -5.88 3.48 -4.89
CA PRO A 398 -7.31 3.43 -5.05
C PRO A 398 -7.75 4.78 -5.61
N MET A 399 -8.79 4.80 -6.44
CA MET A 399 -9.44 6.00 -6.95
C MET A 399 -9.52 7.12 -5.89
N LYS A 400 -8.66 8.13 -6.05
CA LYS A 400 -8.82 9.48 -5.54
C LYS A 400 -8.29 10.41 -6.64
N SER A 401 -9.23 11.09 -7.32
CA SER A 401 -9.06 12.03 -8.44
C SER A 401 -8.00 11.64 -9.47
N ASP A 402 -8.37 10.88 -10.50
CA ASP A 402 -7.50 10.63 -11.65
C ASP A 402 -7.41 11.89 -12.51
N THR A 403 -6.48 12.78 -12.19
CA THR A 403 -6.03 13.86 -13.09
C THR A 403 -4.95 13.28 -14.01
N SER A 404 -5.36 12.83 -15.20
CA SER A 404 -4.47 12.28 -16.21
C SER A 404 -3.85 13.40 -17.06
N SER A 405 -2.52 13.43 -17.16
CA SER A 405 -1.83 14.21 -18.20
C SER A 405 -2.04 13.60 -19.59
N GLN A 406 -1.72 14.34 -20.66
CA GLN A 406 -1.76 13.84 -22.04
C GLN A 406 -0.97 12.52 -22.26
N MET A 407 0.04 12.24 -21.42
CA MET A 407 0.83 11.01 -21.46
C MET A 407 0.27 9.87 -20.59
N GLY A 408 -0.95 10.00 -20.05
CA GLY A 408 -1.59 8.97 -19.23
C GLY A 408 -1.00 8.84 -17.83
N GLN A 409 -0.33 9.88 -17.32
CA GLN A 409 0.21 9.90 -15.96
C GLN A 409 -0.81 10.56 -15.02
N CYS A 410 -1.09 9.94 -13.88
CA CYS A 410 -1.90 10.51 -12.82
C CYS A 410 -1.02 11.30 -11.85
N GLY A 411 -1.45 12.48 -11.41
CA GLY A 411 -0.70 13.27 -10.44
C GLY A 411 -1.57 14.28 -9.70
N VAL A 412 -1.27 14.55 -8.43
CA VAL A 412 -2.04 15.47 -7.57
C VAL A 412 -1.34 16.82 -7.35
N THR A 413 -0.31 17.13 -8.15
CA THR A 413 0.41 18.41 -8.08
C THR A 413 -0.26 19.49 -8.92
N GLU A 414 0.14 20.75 -8.74
CA GLU A 414 -0.43 21.91 -9.44
C GLU A 414 -0.41 21.76 -10.97
N ASP A 415 0.63 21.13 -11.53
CA ASP A 415 0.77 20.84 -12.96
C ASP A 415 -0.35 19.96 -13.53
N PHE A 416 -0.97 19.13 -12.67
CA PHE A 416 -2.08 18.25 -13.04
C PHE A 416 -3.46 18.89 -12.79
N CYS A 417 -3.48 20.06 -12.11
CA CYS A 417 -4.71 20.75 -11.73
C CYS A 417 -5.01 22.04 -12.48
N ILE A 418 -4.02 22.59 -13.20
CA ILE A 418 -4.24 23.73 -14.08
C ILE A 418 -4.81 23.23 -15.42
N SER A 419 -6.07 23.56 -15.71
CA SER A 419 -6.65 23.31 -17.03
C SER A 419 -6.02 24.26 -18.05
N THR A 420 -5.21 23.72 -18.96
CA THR A 420 -4.64 24.45 -20.08
C THR A 420 -5.43 24.21 -21.37
N GLN A 421 -6.70 23.77 -21.25
CA GLN A 421 -7.48 23.34 -22.41
C GLN A 421 -7.52 24.38 -23.53
N GLY A 422 -7.23 23.88 -24.74
CA GLY A 422 -7.36 24.62 -25.99
C GLY A 422 -8.79 24.57 -26.54
N SER A 423 -9.01 25.18 -27.70
CA SER A 423 -10.30 25.15 -28.42
C SER A 423 -10.57 23.82 -29.14
N GLY A 424 -9.97 22.72 -28.68
CA GLY A 424 -9.96 21.40 -29.33
C GLY A 424 -10.73 20.34 -28.53
N SER A 425 -10.41 19.06 -28.77
CA SER A 425 -11.00 17.93 -28.05
C SER A 425 -10.77 18.03 -26.53
N PRO A 426 -11.69 17.52 -25.69
CA PRO A 426 -11.47 17.44 -24.25
C PRO A 426 -10.17 16.69 -23.92
N GLY A 427 -9.34 17.26 -23.03
CA GLY A 427 -8.02 16.71 -22.70
C GLY A 427 -6.86 17.19 -23.59
N THR A 428 -7.09 18.06 -24.58
CA THR A 428 -6.05 18.66 -25.42
C THR A 428 -5.64 20.06 -24.93
N GLY A 429 -4.34 20.28 -24.73
CA GLY A 429 -3.77 21.52 -24.20
C GLY A 429 -3.52 22.55 -25.28
N ARG A 430 -3.36 23.81 -24.88
CA ARG A 430 -2.81 24.84 -25.77
C ARG A 430 -1.38 24.48 -26.17
N ASN A 431 -0.96 24.96 -27.33
CA ASN A 431 0.38 24.69 -27.86
C ASN A 431 1.46 25.13 -26.85
N GLY A 432 2.37 24.22 -26.47
CA GLY A 432 3.40 24.48 -25.44
C GLY A 432 2.95 24.28 -23.99
N THR A 433 1.77 23.70 -23.74
CA THR A 433 1.26 23.41 -22.39
C THR A 433 0.86 21.94 -22.23
N VAL A 434 0.89 21.43 -21.00
CA VAL A 434 0.38 20.09 -20.65
C VAL A 434 -1.11 20.22 -20.37
N ALA A 435 -1.96 19.49 -21.09
CA ALA A 435 -3.38 19.39 -20.73
C ALA A 435 -3.65 18.25 -19.76
N CYS A 436 -4.58 18.54 -18.87
CA CYS A 436 -5.16 17.61 -17.92
C CYS A 436 -6.69 17.67 -18.06
N ILE A 437 -7.34 16.50 -17.97
CA ILE A 437 -8.77 16.46 -17.65
C ILE A 437 -8.85 16.73 -16.15
N SER A 438 -9.06 18.00 -15.80
CA SER A 438 -9.05 18.45 -14.41
C SER A 438 -10.36 18.08 -13.72
N ASN A 439 -10.28 17.13 -12.78
CA ASN A 439 -11.29 16.89 -11.74
C ASN A 439 -10.70 17.30 -10.38
N CYS A 440 -10.07 18.48 -10.30
CA CYS A 440 -9.40 18.96 -9.07
C CYS A 440 -10.34 19.46 -7.98
N GLY A 441 -11.65 19.27 -8.15
CA GLY A 441 -12.57 19.34 -7.03
C GLY A 441 -12.31 18.17 -6.10
N TYR A 442 -12.05 18.46 -4.82
CA TYR A 442 -12.02 17.43 -3.76
C TYR A 442 -13.42 16.98 -3.35
N ASP A 443 -14.45 17.47 -4.04
CA ASP A 443 -15.84 17.10 -3.84
C ASP A 443 -16.02 15.65 -4.29
N ILE A 444 -16.01 14.74 -3.31
CA ILE A 444 -16.45 13.36 -3.52
C ILE A 444 -17.96 13.43 -3.64
N GLU A 445 -18.46 13.29 -4.87
CA GLU A 445 -19.87 13.05 -5.15
C GLU A 445 -20.24 11.67 -4.59
N TYR A 446 -20.90 11.67 -3.42
CA TYR A 446 -21.48 10.45 -2.87
C TYR A 446 -22.78 10.16 -3.60
N GLY A 447 -22.70 9.33 -4.63
CA GLY A 447 -23.87 8.69 -5.22
C GLY A 447 -24.39 7.57 -4.32
N ASP A 448 -25.67 7.21 -4.51
CA ASP A 448 -26.19 5.96 -3.96
C ASP A 448 -25.31 4.78 -4.43
N PRO A 449 -25.11 3.75 -3.58
CA PRO A 449 -24.37 2.57 -3.99
C PRO A 449 -25.00 1.97 -5.25
N PRO A 450 -24.21 1.43 -6.19
CA PRO A 450 -24.75 0.82 -7.38
C PRO A 450 -25.68 -0.34 -7.00
N GLU A 451 -26.73 -0.54 -7.79
CA GLU A 451 -27.69 -1.65 -7.59
C GLU A 451 -26.96 -3.00 -7.50
N GLN A 452 -25.84 -3.14 -8.23
CA GLN A 452 -24.98 -4.31 -8.20
C GLN A 452 -23.52 -3.90 -8.27
N PHE A 453 -22.70 -4.46 -7.37
CA PHE A 453 -21.26 -4.40 -7.49
C PHE A 453 -20.78 -5.44 -8.51
N ILE A 454 -19.85 -5.03 -9.38
CA ILE A 454 -19.16 -5.94 -10.30
C ILE A 454 -17.74 -6.20 -9.83
N ASN A 455 -17.27 -7.42 -10.04
CA ASN A 455 -15.89 -7.83 -9.80
C ASN A 455 -15.26 -8.19 -11.15
N VAL A 456 -14.32 -7.38 -11.60
CA VAL A 456 -13.74 -7.46 -12.94
C VAL A 456 -12.32 -8.01 -12.84
N THR A 457 -11.96 -8.91 -13.74
CA THR A 457 -10.57 -9.35 -13.94
C THR A 457 -10.13 -9.13 -15.37
N TYR A 458 -8.89 -8.71 -15.57
CA TYR A 458 -8.23 -8.63 -16.86
C TYR A 458 -7.38 -9.89 -17.07
N PHE A 459 -7.61 -10.62 -18.16
CA PHE A 459 -6.92 -11.85 -18.49
C PHE A 459 -6.02 -11.67 -19.72
N ASP A 460 -4.72 -11.78 -19.51
CA ASP A 460 -3.72 -11.69 -20.58
C ASP A 460 -3.83 -12.86 -21.57
N GLY A 461 -4.37 -12.61 -22.75
CA GLY A 461 -4.47 -13.54 -23.88
C GLY A 461 -3.14 -14.05 -24.40
N TYR A 462 -2.05 -13.32 -24.16
CA TYR A 462 -0.69 -13.72 -24.55
C TYR A 462 0.03 -14.56 -23.48
N ASN A 463 -0.63 -14.93 -22.37
CA ASN A 463 0.04 -15.58 -21.24
C ASN A 463 0.66 -16.94 -21.59
N LEU A 464 0.06 -17.74 -22.49
CA LEU A 464 0.62 -19.04 -22.86
C LEU A 464 1.93 -18.95 -23.67
N GLY A 465 2.26 -17.76 -24.18
CA GLY A 465 3.58 -17.50 -24.78
C GLY A 465 4.70 -17.38 -23.76
N ARG A 466 4.39 -17.35 -22.45
CA ARG A 466 5.38 -17.28 -21.37
C ARG A 466 6.01 -18.66 -21.15
N GLY A 467 7.28 -18.66 -20.72
CA GLY A 467 8.00 -19.90 -20.42
C GLY A 467 7.46 -20.66 -19.20
N CYS A 468 6.70 -19.99 -18.33
CA CYS A 468 6.00 -20.58 -17.18
C CYS A 468 4.91 -19.62 -16.67
N LEU A 469 4.22 -19.97 -15.56
CA LEU A 469 3.06 -19.24 -15.02
C LEU A 469 1.91 -19.09 -16.04
N ASN A 470 1.75 -20.13 -16.85
CA ASN A 470 0.69 -20.24 -17.82
C ASN A 470 -0.63 -20.56 -17.11
N MET A 471 -1.71 -19.91 -17.54
CA MET A 471 -3.05 -20.14 -17.02
C MET A 471 -4.00 -20.28 -18.21
N ASP A 472 -4.73 -21.39 -18.27
CA ASP A 472 -5.86 -21.52 -19.19
C ASP A 472 -7.02 -20.68 -18.63
N ILE A 473 -7.72 -19.95 -19.49
CA ILE A 473 -8.81 -19.07 -19.08
C ILE A 473 -9.97 -19.79 -18.37
N LYS A 474 -10.14 -21.11 -18.60
CA LYS A 474 -11.09 -21.95 -17.86
C LYS A 474 -10.75 -22.09 -16.37
N GLN A 475 -9.53 -21.74 -15.97
CA GLN A 475 -9.05 -21.80 -14.59
C GLN A 475 -9.30 -20.49 -13.82
N VAL A 476 -9.77 -19.43 -14.49
CA VAL A 476 -10.13 -18.17 -13.84
C VAL A 476 -11.19 -18.41 -12.77
N ASP A 477 -11.05 -17.71 -11.63
CA ASP A 477 -11.99 -17.79 -10.52
C ASP A 477 -13.40 -17.41 -10.98
N LYS A 478 -14.38 -18.26 -10.67
CA LYS A 478 -15.77 -18.07 -11.09
C LYS A 478 -16.51 -17.01 -10.27
N SER A 479 -15.90 -16.48 -9.20
CA SER A 479 -16.45 -15.39 -8.39
C SER A 479 -16.35 -14.01 -9.06
N TYR A 480 -15.57 -13.87 -10.13
CA TYR A 480 -15.62 -12.67 -10.96
C TYR A 480 -16.98 -12.56 -11.65
N THR A 481 -17.48 -11.33 -11.77
CA THR A 481 -18.70 -11.09 -12.56
C THR A 481 -18.37 -10.84 -14.02
N HIS A 482 -17.15 -10.36 -14.33
CA HIS A 482 -16.68 -10.10 -15.69
C HIS A 482 -15.22 -10.52 -15.89
N ILE A 483 -14.92 -11.09 -17.06
CA ILE A 483 -13.55 -11.33 -17.55
C ILE A 483 -13.34 -10.45 -18.77
N HIS A 484 -12.37 -9.54 -18.69
CA HIS A 484 -11.88 -8.70 -19.77
C HIS A 484 -10.66 -9.37 -20.41
N PHE A 485 -10.82 -9.91 -21.61
CA PHE A 485 -9.75 -10.58 -22.34
C PHE A 485 -8.84 -9.56 -23.03
N THR A 486 -7.55 -9.56 -22.69
CA THR A 486 -6.55 -8.59 -23.17
C THR A 486 -5.53 -9.25 -24.11
N PHE A 487 -5.41 -8.90 -25.37
CA PHE A 487 -6.23 -7.94 -26.12
C PHE A 487 -6.69 -8.60 -27.42
N GLY A 488 -7.86 -8.18 -27.88
CA GLY A 488 -8.21 -8.24 -29.29
C GLY A 488 -7.52 -7.11 -30.04
N HIS A 489 -7.18 -7.35 -31.29
CA HIS A 489 -6.65 -6.35 -32.20
C HIS A 489 -7.72 -5.94 -33.21
N ILE A 490 -7.69 -4.68 -33.61
CA ILE A 490 -8.55 -4.17 -34.67
C ILE A 490 -7.64 -3.88 -35.87
N ASN A 491 -7.89 -4.54 -36.99
CA ASN A 491 -7.14 -4.33 -38.22
C ASN A 491 -7.63 -3.08 -38.98
N SER A 492 -6.96 -2.74 -40.08
CA SER A 492 -7.26 -1.55 -40.89
C SER A 492 -8.66 -1.54 -41.50
N ASP A 493 -9.32 -2.70 -41.61
CA ASP A 493 -10.69 -2.83 -42.11
C ASP A 493 -11.75 -2.80 -40.99
N PHE A 494 -11.32 -2.53 -39.76
CA PHE A 494 -12.08 -2.58 -38.53
C PHE A 494 -12.57 -3.99 -38.16
N GLY A 495 -11.93 -5.04 -38.69
CA GLY A 495 -12.12 -6.42 -38.28
C GLY A 495 -11.31 -6.75 -37.02
N VAL A 496 -11.75 -7.77 -36.29
CA VAL A 496 -11.07 -8.24 -35.07
C VAL A 496 -10.13 -9.38 -35.39
N GLU A 497 -8.90 -9.30 -34.88
CA GLU A 497 -7.88 -10.34 -35.00
C GLU A 497 -7.12 -10.54 -33.68
N PHE A 498 -6.34 -11.62 -33.57
CA PHE A 498 -5.50 -11.91 -32.41
C PHE A 498 -4.04 -12.03 -32.85
N LYS A 499 -3.13 -11.65 -31.95
CA LYS A 499 -1.70 -11.56 -32.23
C LYS A 499 -1.07 -12.88 -32.67
N ASP A 500 -1.50 -13.98 -32.05
CA ASP A 500 -0.90 -15.31 -32.22
C ASP A 500 -1.92 -16.44 -31.98
N GLU A 501 -1.48 -17.67 -32.24
CA GLU A 501 -2.28 -18.88 -32.05
C GLU A 501 -2.67 -19.12 -30.59
N TYR A 502 -1.84 -18.68 -29.63
CA TYR A 502 -2.13 -18.79 -28.21
C TYR A 502 -3.28 -17.89 -27.78
N SER A 503 -3.26 -16.63 -28.21
CA SER A 503 -4.33 -15.66 -27.97
C SER A 503 -5.62 -16.12 -28.65
N THR A 504 -5.51 -16.65 -29.87
CA THR A 504 -6.64 -17.25 -30.60
C THR A 504 -7.25 -18.42 -29.82
N TYR A 505 -6.41 -19.35 -29.34
CA TYR A 505 -6.85 -20.50 -28.54
C TYR A 505 -7.56 -20.06 -27.25
N LEU A 506 -6.96 -19.14 -26.49
CA LEU A 506 -7.53 -18.69 -25.22
C LEU A 506 -8.84 -17.93 -25.41
N PHE A 507 -8.95 -17.14 -26.49
CA PHE A 507 -10.22 -16.50 -26.84
C PHE A 507 -11.29 -17.54 -27.20
N ASP A 508 -10.96 -18.56 -27.98
CA ASP A 508 -11.88 -19.68 -28.24
C ASP A 508 -12.33 -20.36 -26.94
N GLN A 509 -11.43 -20.55 -25.96
CA GLN A 509 -11.82 -21.06 -24.64
C GLN A 509 -12.72 -20.09 -23.86
N LEU A 510 -12.49 -18.78 -23.94
CA LEU A 510 -13.36 -17.74 -23.35
C LEU A 510 -14.79 -17.89 -23.88
N THR A 511 -14.95 -17.97 -25.21
CA THR A 511 -16.27 -18.05 -25.85
C THR A 511 -17.03 -19.32 -25.49
N LYS A 512 -16.35 -20.35 -24.99
CA LYS A 512 -16.93 -21.63 -24.52
C LYS A 512 -17.33 -21.63 -23.05
N LEU A 513 -16.97 -20.62 -22.28
CA LEU A 513 -17.41 -20.50 -20.89
C LEU A 513 -18.94 -20.31 -20.83
N ARG A 514 -19.61 -21.08 -19.96
CA ARG A 514 -21.06 -21.05 -19.73
C ARG A 514 -21.34 -20.99 -18.24
N GLY A 515 -22.39 -20.27 -17.84
CA GLY A 515 -22.82 -20.17 -16.43
C GLY A 515 -21.76 -19.56 -15.50
N GLY A 516 -20.98 -18.62 -16.01
CA GLY A 516 -19.87 -17.96 -15.30
C GLY A 516 -19.83 -16.45 -15.56
N PRO A 517 -18.66 -15.82 -15.40
CA PRO A 517 -18.49 -14.38 -15.61
C PRO A 517 -18.89 -13.96 -17.03
N LYS A 518 -19.39 -12.74 -17.19
CA LYS A 518 -19.59 -12.10 -18.50
C LYS A 518 -18.25 -11.98 -19.23
N ARG A 519 -18.25 -12.25 -20.52
CA ARG A 519 -17.07 -12.30 -21.38
C ARG A 519 -16.96 -11.01 -22.17
N VAL A 520 -15.93 -10.23 -21.87
CA VAL A 520 -15.68 -8.93 -22.49
C VAL A 520 -14.38 -9.01 -23.26
N LEU A 521 -14.35 -8.53 -24.50
CA LEU A 521 -13.12 -8.39 -25.28
C LEU A 521 -12.57 -6.97 -25.17
N SER A 522 -11.36 -6.82 -24.65
CA SER A 522 -10.68 -5.53 -24.55
C SER A 522 -9.80 -5.26 -25.77
N PHE A 523 -9.86 -4.04 -26.30
CA PHE A 523 -9.01 -3.53 -27.38
C PHE A 523 -8.12 -2.40 -26.86
N GLY A 524 -6.83 -2.37 -27.21
CA GLY A 524 -5.92 -1.26 -26.88
C GLY A 524 -4.79 -1.64 -25.90
N GLY A 525 -4.56 -0.81 -24.88
CA GLY A 525 -3.50 -0.94 -23.87
C GLY A 525 -2.21 -0.16 -24.18
N TRP A 526 -1.39 0.09 -23.14
CA TRP A 526 -0.15 0.89 -23.19
C TRP A 526 0.87 0.55 -24.29
N PRO A 527 1.21 -0.72 -24.62
CA PRO A 527 2.14 -1.00 -25.71
C PRO A 527 1.53 -0.78 -27.10
N PHE A 528 0.21 -0.62 -27.20
CA PHE A 528 -0.51 -0.55 -28.47
C PHE A 528 -0.98 0.86 -28.82
N SER A 529 -1.24 1.69 -27.82
CA SER A 529 -1.87 3.01 -27.98
C SER A 529 -0.92 4.20 -28.25
N PRO A 530 0.41 4.14 -28.00
CA PRO A 530 1.37 5.20 -28.39
C PRO A 530 2.51 4.79 -29.33
N LYS A 531 2.80 3.49 -29.58
CA LYS A 531 4.04 3.06 -30.28
C LYS A 531 3.90 1.99 -31.37
N SER A 532 2.68 1.65 -31.79
CA SER A 532 2.44 0.56 -32.75
C SER A 532 1.85 1.06 -34.07
N SER A 533 1.91 0.23 -35.12
CA SER A 533 1.15 0.42 -36.37
C SER A 533 -0.36 0.54 -36.15
N PHE A 534 -0.85 0.27 -34.93
CA PHE A 534 -2.26 0.35 -34.52
C PHE A 534 -2.64 1.68 -33.88
N TYR A 535 -1.67 2.58 -33.63
CA TYR A 535 -1.91 3.96 -33.16
C TYR A 535 -3.03 4.73 -33.92
N PRO A 536 -3.18 4.61 -35.26
CA PRO A 536 -4.23 5.32 -35.96
C PRO A 536 -5.60 4.65 -35.87
N VAL A 537 -5.72 3.37 -35.49
CA VAL A 537 -6.98 2.61 -35.68
C VAL A 537 -8.15 3.20 -34.89
N PHE A 538 -7.97 3.56 -33.62
CA PHE A 538 -9.04 4.22 -32.86
C PHE A 538 -9.36 5.61 -33.43
N ARG A 539 -8.34 6.39 -33.78
CA ARG A 539 -8.51 7.73 -34.38
C ARG A 539 -9.26 7.67 -35.71
N ASP A 540 -8.91 6.71 -36.55
CA ASP A 540 -9.54 6.46 -37.83
C ASP A 540 -10.95 5.94 -37.65
N GLY A 541 -11.16 5.01 -36.70
CA GLY A 541 -12.45 4.43 -36.38
C GLY A 541 -13.48 5.48 -35.95
N ILE A 542 -13.10 6.46 -35.13
CA ILE A 542 -14.05 7.48 -34.62
C ILE A 542 -14.36 8.63 -35.59
N LYS A 543 -13.66 8.72 -36.73
CA LYS A 543 -13.93 9.74 -37.76
C LYS A 543 -15.37 9.63 -38.25
N PRO A 544 -16.06 10.75 -38.58
CA PRO A 544 -17.45 10.72 -39.01
C PRO A 544 -17.74 9.72 -40.15
N GLN A 545 -16.83 9.61 -41.13
CA GLN A 545 -16.97 8.66 -42.25
C GLN A 545 -16.79 7.18 -41.88
N ASN A 546 -16.20 6.87 -40.73
CA ASN A 546 -15.80 5.51 -40.34
C ASN A 546 -16.56 5.00 -39.12
N ARG A 547 -17.10 5.88 -38.27
CA ARG A 547 -17.67 5.56 -36.95
C ARG A 547 -18.73 4.46 -37.01
N GLU A 548 -19.64 4.53 -37.97
CA GLU A 548 -20.69 3.53 -38.12
C GLU A 548 -20.14 2.17 -38.53
N ARG A 549 -19.20 2.14 -39.48
CA ARG A 549 -18.53 0.91 -39.92
C ARG A 549 -17.72 0.30 -38.77
N PHE A 550 -16.98 1.13 -38.04
CA PHE A 550 -16.18 0.71 -36.89
C PHE A 550 -17.07 0.07 -35.81
N ALA A 551 -18.13 0.77 -35.39
CA ALA A 551 -19.07 0.27 -34.39
C ALA A 551 -19.77 -1.02 -34.86
N SER A 552 -20.26 -1.04 -36.11
CA SER A 552 -20.96 -2.20 -36.69
C SER A 552 -20.07 -3.43 -36.79
N SER A 553 -18.81 -3.28 -37.19
CA SER A 553 -17.87 -4.42 -37.29
C SER A 553 -17.60 -5.05 -35.93
N ILE A 554 -17.39 -4.23 -34.89
CA ILE A 554 -17.10 -4.71 -33.54
C ILE A 554 -18.35 -5.33 -32.91
N SER A 555 -19.51 -4.69 -33.06
CA SER A 555 -20.79 -5.24 -32.60
C SER A 555 -21.08 -6.60 -33.25
N LYS A 556 -20.92 -6.69 -34.57
CA LYS A 556 -21.12 -7.95 -35.30
C LYS A 556 -20.17 -9.05 -34.82
N PHE A 557 -18.92 -8.72 -34.53
CA PHE A 557 -17.98 -9.69 -33.98
C PHE A 557 -18.41 -10.17 -32.59
N ALA A 558 -18.83 -9.25 -31.72
CA ALA A 558 -19.34 -9.59 -30.39
C ALA A 558 -20.57 -10.51 -30.49
N ASP A 559 -21.51 -10.22 -31.39
CA ASP A 559 -22.70 -11.04 -31.63
C ASP A 559 -22.34 -12.46 -32.12
N ILE A 560 -21.47 -12.57 -33.13
CA ILE A 560 -21.09 -13.87 -33.72
C ILE A 560 -20.34 -14.74 -32.72
N THR A 561 -19.50 -14.14 -31.89
CA THR A 561 -18.72 -14.84 -30.87
C THR A 561 -19.49 -15.04 -29.57
N GLY A 562 -20.69 -14.44 -29.47
CA GLY A 562 -21.54 -14.47 -28.30
C GLY A 562 -20.87 -13.84 -27.07
N LEU A 563 -20.11 -12.75 -27.25
CA LEU A 563 -19.56 -11.96 -26.16
C LEU A 563 -20.65 -11.16 -25.44
N ASP A 564 -20.42 -10.87 -24.18
CA ASP A 564 -21.35 -10.10 -23.34
C ASP A 564 -21.04 -8.58 -23.40
N GLY A 565 -19.89 -8.20 -23.96
CA GLY A 565 -19.51 -6.82 -24.16
C GLY A 565 -18.13 -6.65 -24.80
N VAL A 566 -17.74 -5.39 -25.00
CA VAL A 566 -16.41 -4.98 -25.44
C VAL A 566 -15.90 -3.84 -24.56
N ASP A 567 -14.59 -3.72 -24.47
CA ASP A 567 -13.89 -2.73 -23.65
C ASP A 567 -12.81 -2.03 -24.51
N PHE A 568 -12.73 -0.71 -24.42
CA PHE A 568 -11.83 0.11 -25.23
C PHE A 568 -10.81 0.81 -24.34
N VAL A 569 -9.62 0.23 -24.25
CA VAL A 569 -8.49 0.69 -23.43
C VAL A 569 -7.60 1.62 -24.27
N TRP A 570 -8.11 2.80 -24.63
CA TRP A 570 -7.38 3.78 -25.45
C TRP A 570 -6.44 4.64 -24.59
N GLU A 571 -5.12 4.43 -24.72
CA GLU A 571 -4.08 5.05 -23.88
C GLU A 571 -3.01 5.81 -24.73
N THR A 572 -3.26 7.01 -25.23
CA THR A 572 -4.27 7.98 -24.79
C THR A 572 -5.00 8.65 -25.96
N PRO A 573 -6.27 9.07 -25.77
CA PRO A 573 -6.96 9.97 -26.70
C PRO A 573 -6.26 11.34 -26.69
N GLY A 574 -6.03 11.89 -27.87
CA GLY A 574 -5.31 13.16 -28.05
C GLY A 574 -5.25 13.58 -29.50
#